data_AF-A0A969M0C3-F1
#
_entry.id   AF-A0A969M0C3-F1
#
_cell.length_a   1.000
_cell.length_b   1.000
_cell.length_c   1.000
_cell.angle_alpha   90.00
_cell.angle_beta   90.00
_cell.angle_gamma   90.00
#
_symmetry.space_group_name_H-M   'P 1'
#
loop_
_entity.id
_entity.type
_entity.pdbx_description
1 polymer ?
#
loop_
_entity_poly.entity_id
_entity_poly.type
_entity_poly.pdbx_seq_one_letter_code
_entity_poly.pdbx_strand_id
1 'polypeptide(L)' 'MQYLLIDTHQRPLGTIKSDKALAVGDTFQNNNAQTYTVVGLNWFKQRSHGQSLTVIPVNPNRLAVQN' A
#
# COMPACT_ATOMS: atom_id res chain seq x y z
N MET A 1 -0.28 -7.99 -11.39
CA MET A 1 0.28 -8.54 -10.13
C MET A 1 -0.68 -8.28 -8.99
N GLN A 2 -0.85 -9.23 -8.04
CA GLN A 2 -1.64 -9.01 -6.84
C GLN A 2 -0.73 -8.75 -5.65
N TYR A 3 -1.03 -7.69 -4.91
CA TYR A 3 -0.30 -7.26 -3.72
C TYR A 3 -1.18 -7.36 -2.48
N LEU A 4 -0.62 -7.86 -1.38
CA LEU A 4 -1.22 -7.75 -0.05
C LEU A 4 -0.81 -6.41 0.57
N LEU A 5 -1.78 -5.58 0.94
CA LEU A 5 -1.54 -4.30 1.60
C LEU A 5 -1.47 -4.53 3.10
N ILE A 6 -0.45 -3.97 3.73
CA ILE A 6 -0.18 -4.12 5.15
C ILE A 6 0.13 -2.73 5.73
N ASP A 7 -0.36 -2.43 6.92
CA ASP A 7 0.03 -1.20 7.62
C ASP A 7 1.42 -1.32 8.29
N THR A 8 1.88 -0.23 8.91
CA THR A 8 3.15 -0.20 9.65
C THR A 8 3.16 -1.10 10.89
N HIS A 9 2.00 -1.57 11.35
CA HIS A 9 1.84 -2.51 12.47
C HIS A 9 1.71 -3.96 12.00
N GLN A 10 2.03 -4.24 10.74
CA GLN A 10 1.91 -5.56 10.12
C GLN A 10 0.48 -6.10 10.03
N ARG A 11 -0.54 -5.23 10.07
CA ARG A 11 -1.94 -5.62 9.93
C ARG A 11 -2.37 -5.61 8.46
N PRO A 12 -3.02 -6.67 7.95
CA PRO A 12 -3.56 -6.68 6.60
C PRO A 12 -4.64 -5.62 6.43
N LEU A 13 -4.50 -4.77 5.42
CA LEU A 13 -5.47 -3.75 5.02
C LEU A 13 -6.36 -4.21 3.86
N GLY A 14 -5.88 -5.16 3.06
CA GLY A 14 -6.59 -5.68 1.90
C GLY A 14 -5.63 -6.12 0.80
N THR A 15 -6.13 -6.27 -0.43
CA THR A 15 -5.27 -6.55 -1.59
C THR A 15 -5.52 -5.55 -2.70
N ILE A 16 -4.51 -5.32 -3.53
CA ILE A 16 -4.64 -4.54 -4.77
C ILE A 16 -4.11 -5.35 -5.95
N LYS A 17 -4.75 -5.20 -7.11
CA LYS A 17 -4.20 -5.67 -8.38
C LYS A 17 -3.61 -4.47 -9.10
N SER A 18 -2.36 -4.58 -9.50
CA SER A 18 -1.66 -3.57 -10.30
C SER A 18 -0.96 -4.25 -11.47
N ASP A 19 -1.08 -3.69 -12.66
CA ASP A 19 -0.35 -4.16 -13.84
C ASP A 19 1.11 -3.71 -13.83
N LYS A 20 1.42 -2.70 -13.01
CA LYS A 20 2.79 -2.21 -12.78
C LYS A 20 3.36 -2.78 -11.48
N ALA A 21 4.66 -3.05 -11.48
CA ALA A 21 5.41 -3.31 -10.26
C ALA A 21 5.43 -2.07 -9.36
N LEU A 22 5.01 -2.22 -8.11
CA LEU A 22 5.02 -1.14 -7.12
C LEU A 22 6.31 -1.18 -6.30
N ALA A 23 6.92 -0.01 -6.12
CA ALA A 23 8.16 0.19 -5.37
C ALA A 23 7.95 1.14 -4.18
N VAL A 24 8.92 1.18 -3.26
CA VAL A 24 8.92 2.15 -2.16
C VAL A 24 8.93 3.57 -2.72
N GLY A 25 8.06 4.44 -2.19
CA GLY A 25 7.83 5.80 -2.66
C GLY A 25 6.67 5.92 -3.67
N ASP A 26 6.24 4.83 -4.28
CA ASP A 26 5.08 4.86 -5.18
C ASP A 26 3.81 5.19 -4.40
N THR A 27 2.95 5.98 -5.05
CA THR A 27 1.61 6.30 -4.55
C THR A 27 0.58 5.73 -5.50
N PHE A 28 -0.44 5.06 -4.96
CA PHE A 28 -1.51 4.44 -5.74
C PHE A 28 -2.85 4.59 -5.03
N GLN A 29 -3.94 4.47 -5.80
CA GLN A 29 -5.30 4.50 -5.28
C GLN A 29 -5.89 3.09 -5.31
N ASN A 30 -6.54 2.66 -4.22
CA ASN A 30 -7.25 1.38 -4.21
C ASN A 30 -8.66 1.51 -4.81
N ASN A 31 -9.37 0.37 -4.90
CA ASN A 31 -10.75 0.31 -5.42
C ASN A 31 -11.75 1.17 -4.63
N ASN A 32 -11.44 1.53 -3.38
CA ASN A 32 -12.29 2.36 -2.51
C ASN A 32 -11.91 3.85 -2.57
N ALA A 33 -11.17 4.27 -3.60
CA ALA A 33 -10.65 5.63 -3.74
C ALA A 33 -9.74 6.13 -2.60
N GLN A 34 -9.20 5.22 -1.79
CA GLN A 34 -8.17 5.57 -0.81
C GLN A 34 -6.80 5.57 -1.46
N THR A 35 -6.07 6.67 -1.25
CA THR A 35 -4.70 6.82 -1.71
C THR A 35 -3.75 6.29 -0.66
N TYR A 36 -2.77 5.51 -1.10
CA TYR A 36 -1.74 4.90 -0.27
C TYR A 36 -0.37 5.18 -0.85
N THR A 37 0.61 5.42 0.03
CA THR A 37 2.03 5.45 -0.34
C THR A 37 2.70 4.18 0.15
N VAL A 38 3.47 3.55 -0.73
CA VAL A 38 4.30 2.38 -0.40
C VAL A 38 5.51 2.86 0.38
N VAL A 39 5.66 2.38 1.60
CA VAL A 39 6.80 2.70 2.49
C VAL A 39 7.70 1.51 2.75
N GLY A 40 7.29 0.31 2.32
CA GLY A 40 8.10 -0.90 2.43
C GLY A 40 7.61 -2.00 1.52
N LEU A 41 8.52 -2.88 1.13
CA LEU A 41 8.23 -4.10 0.38
C LEU A 41 8.55 -5.28 1.30
N ASN A 42 7.58 -6.15 1.52
CA ASN A 42 7.77 -7.38 2.29
C ASN A 42 7.52 -8.59 1.40
N TRP A 43 8.57 -9.42 1.25
CA TRP A 43 8.40 -10.79 0.79
C TRP A 43 8.10 -11.67 2.00
N PHE A 44 6.84 -11.69 2.43
CA PHE A 44 6.44 -12.75 3.35
C PHE A 44 6.74 -14.08 2.67
N LYS A 45 7.47 -14.96 3.36
CA LYS A 45 7.82 -16.32 2.90
C LYS A 45 6.60 -17.24 2.79
N GLN A 46 5.42 -16.71 2.44
CA GLN A 46 4.23 -17.50 2.19
C GLN A 46 4.20 -17.89 0.72
N ARG A 47 4.47 -19.18 0.53
CA ARG A 47 4.38 -19.92 -0.71
C ARG A 47 3.14 -19.49 -1.50
N SER A 48 3.39 -19.08 -2.75
CA SER A 48 2.44 -18.94 -3.86
C SER A 48 1.61 -17.66 -4.03
N HIS A 49 1.33 -16.82 -3.02
CA HIS A 49 0.34 -15.73 -3.21
C HIS A 49 0.88 -14.33 -2.87
N GLY A 50 1.48 -13.66 -3.87
CA GLY A 50 1.60 -12.20 -3.95
C GLY A 50 2.71 -11.53 -3.11
N GLN A 51 3.32 -10.47 -3.66
CA GLN A 51 4.22 -9.59 -2.91
C GLN A 51 3.39 -8.79 -1.89
N SER A 52 3.93 -8.52 -0.69
CA SER A 52 3.26 -7.66 0.29
C SER A 52 3.85 -6.25 0.27
N LEU A 53 2.99 -5.24 0.37
CA LEU A 53 3.37 -3.83 0.42
C LEU A 53 3.01 -3.27 1.79
N THR A 54 3.99 -2.72 2.48
CA THR A 54 3.73 -1.86 3.64
C THR A 54 3.34 -0.49 3.13
N VAL A 55 2.16 -0.03 3.50
CA VAL A 55 1.58 1.21 3.00
C VAL A 55 1.08 2.10 4.13
N ILE A 56 1.09 3.40 3.88
CA ILE A 56 0.44 4.40 4.72
C ILE A 56 -0.66 5.11 3.92
N PRO A 57 -1.84 5.37 4.52
CA PRO A 57 -2.88 6.14 3.86
C PRO A 57 -2.42 7.60 3.72
N VAL A 58 -2.58 8.15 2.53
CA VAL A 58 -2.41 9.57 2.28
C VAL A 58 -3.76 10.22 2.59
N ASN A 59 -3.94 10.66 3.83
CA ASN A 59 -5.13 11.42 4.20
C ASN A 59 -5.10 12.78 3.46
N PRO A 60 -6.06 13.10 2.58
CA PRO A 60 -6.13 14.44 1.98
C PRO A 60 -6.38 15.52 3.05
N ASN A 61 -6.91 15.15 4.22
CA ASN A 61 -7.24 16.06 5.31
C ASN A 61 -6.07 16.46 6.21
N ARG A 62 -4.84 15.99 5.95
CA ARG A 62 -3.63 16.36 6.73
C ARG A 62 -2.72 17.38 6.03
N LEU A 63 -3.06 17.80 4.81
CA LEU A 63 -2.35 18.85 4.07
C LEU A 63 -3.10 20.20 4.08
N ALA A 64 -4.26 20.29 4.74
CA ALA A 64 -5.06 21.51 4.88
C ALA A 64 -4.85 22.25 6.22
N VAL A 65 -3.66 22.14 6.83
CA VAL A 65 -3.25 23.00 7.95
C VAL A 65 -1.79 23.39 7.78
N GLN A 66 -1.57 24.33 6.87
CA GLN A 66 -0.49 25.31 6.97
C GLN A 66 -1.11 26.66 6.61
N ASN A 67 -1.70 27.32 7.60
CA ASN A 67 -1.99 28.76 7.59
C ASN A 67 -1.32 29.36 8.81
#